data_AF-A0A419GC49-F1
#
_entry.id   AF-A0A419GC49-F1
#
_cell.length_a   1.000
_cell.length_b   1.000
_cell.length_c   1.000
_cell.angle_alpha   90.00
_cell.angle_beta   90.00
_cell.angle_gamma   90.00
#
_symmetry.space_group_name_H-M   'P 1'
#
loop_
_entity.id
_entity.type
_entity.pdbx_description
1 polymer ?
#
loop_
_entity_poly.entity_id
_entity_poly.type
_entity_poly.pdbx_seq_one_letter_code
_entity_poly.pdbx_strand_id
1 'polypeptide(L)' 'MTVKVGKRGSPFLGCTGYPNCRETNIIKPDVLNGYLSTRGVVCTKCGSPMVARLSNYGVFAGCSNYPLCDGRANVKDYI' A
#
# COMPACT_ATOMS: atom_id res chain seq x y z
N MET A 1 14.96 3.62 -9.05
CA MET A 1 13.49 3.50 -8.92
C MET A 1 13.13 3.56 -7.44
N THR A 2 12.14 4.36 -7.04
CA THR A 2 11.68 4.58 -5.64
C THR A 2 10.17 4.46 -5.55
N VAL A 3 9.64 3.88 -4.47
CA VAL A 3 8.19 3.86 -4.25
C VAL A 3 7.72 5.23 -3.76
N LYS A 4 6.68 5.77 -4.39
CA LYS A 4 6.02 7.03 -4.03
C LYS A 4 4.52 6.81 -3.99
N VAL A 5 3.80 7.68 -3.30
CA VAL A 5 2.32 7.62 -3.21
C VAL A 5 1.73 8.80 -3.98
N GLY A 6 0.80 8.50 -4.91
CA GLY A 6 0.12 9.51 -5.71
C GLY A 6 -0.94 10.27 -4.91
N LYS A 7 -1.49 11.35 -5.50
CA LYS A 7 -2.56 12.17 -4.88
C LYS A 7 -3.79 11.34 -4.48
N ARG A 8 -4.08 10.28 -5.24
CA ARG A 8 -5.20 9.34 -5.01
C ARG A 8 -4.77 8.11 -4.21
N GLY A 9 -3.74 8.20 -3.37
CA GLY A 9 -3.33 7.12 -2.45
C GLY A 9 -2.72 5.87 -3.09
N SER A 10 -2.73 5.72 -4.41
CA SER A 10 -2.11 4.59 -5.09
C SER A 10 -0.57 4.69 -5.07
N PRO A 11 0.13 3.65 -4.60
CA PRO A 11 1.57 3.61 -4.69
C PRO A 11 2.03 3.32 -6.13
N PHE A 12 3.14 3.94 -6.50
CA PHE A 12 3.77 3.78 -7.80
C PHE A 12 5.29 3.79 -7.66
N LEU A 13 5.95 3.13 -8.60
CA LEU A 13 7.40 3.15 -8.74
C LEU A 13 7.77 4.34 -9.63
N GLY A 14 8.48 5.32 -9.07
CA GLY A 14 8.99 6.47 -9.80
C GLY A 14 10.50 6.38 -10.05
N CYS A 15 10.97 6.92 -11.17
CA CYS A 15 12.40 7.01 -11.43
C CYS A 15 13.10 7.95 -10.43
N THR A 16 14.29 7.57 -9.97
CA THR A 16 15.16 8.37 -9.10
C THR A 16 15.74 9.58 -9.81
N GLY A 17 15.85 9.52 -11.15
CA GLY A 17 16.34 10.62 -11.99
C GLY A 17 15.29 11.67 -12.36
N TYR A 18 14.14 11.70 -11.69
CA TYR A 18 13.17 12.79 -11.86
C TYR A 18 13.81 14.14 -11.47
N PRO A 19 13.70 15.21 -12.28
CA PRO A 19 12.75 15.42 -13.39
C PRO A 19 13.21 14.96 -14.78
N ASN A 20 14.47 14.54 -14.93
CA ASN A 20 15.08 14.20 -16.22
C ASN A 20 14.59 12.85 -16.77
N CYS A 21 14.20 11.92 -15.89
CA CYS A 21 13.50 10.70 -16.26
C CYS A 21 12.13 10.66 -15.55
N ARG A 22 11.05 10.62 -16.34
CA ARG A 22 9.65 10.70 -15.86
C ARG A 22 8.90 9.37 -15.91
N GLU A 23 9.62 8.27 -16.13
CA GLU A 23 9.01 6.95 -16.16
C GLU A 23 8.40 6.59 -14.79
N THR A 24 7.15 6.12 -14.82
CA THR A 24 6.41 5.70 -13.64
C THR A 24 5.64 4.43 -13.93
N ASN A 25 5.68 3.48 -13.00
CA ASN A 25 4.93 2.23 -13.08
C ASN A 25 3.99 2.10 -11.89
N ILE A 26 2.73 1.71 -12.13
CA ILE A 26 1.74 1.52 -11.07
C ILE A 26 2.02 0.21 -10.35
N ILE A 27 2.02 0.24 -9.02
CA ILE A 27 2.16 -0.98 -8.22
C ILE A 27 0.77 -1.59 -8.01
N LYS A 28 0.57 -2.81 -8.51
CA LYS A 28 -0.69 -3.54 -8.34
C LYS A 28 -0.86 -3.97 -6.87
N PRO A 29 -2.11 -4.09 -6.37
CA PRO A 29 -2.40 -4.53 -5.01
C PRO A 29 -1.74 -5.86 -4.63
N ASP A 30 -1.65 -6.81 -5.57
CA ASP A 30 -1.05 -8.14 -5.33
C ASP A 30 0.42 -8.05 -4.93
N VAL A 31 1.18 -7.18 -5.62
CA VAL A 31 2.60 -6.93 -5.31
C VAL A 31 2.73 -6.25 -3.95
N LEU A 32 1.80 -5.35 -3.63
CA LEU A 32 1.79 -4.63 -2.37
C LEU A 32 1.42 -5.53 -1.17
N ASN A 33 0.56 -6.52 -1.39
CA ASN A 33 0.27 -7.56 -0.38
C ASN A 33 1.53 -8.33 0.01
N GLY A 34 2.34 -8.73 -0.99
CA GLY A 34 3.64 -9.35 -0.73
C GLY A 34 4.53 -8.44 0.13
N TYR A 35 4.62 -7.17 -0.22
CA TYR A 35 5.43 -6.19 0.52
C TYR A 35 4.98 -5.98 1.98
N LEU A 36 3.68 -5.82 2.20
CA LEU A 36 3.10 -5.67 3.55
C LEU A 36 3.31 -6.92 4.40
N SER A 37 3.21 -8.10 3.80
CA SER A 37 3.50 -9.37 4.46
C SER A 37 4.98 -9.48 4.85
N THR A 38 5.90 -9.11 3.95
CA THR A 38 7.35 -9.09 4.25
C THR A 38 7.72 -8.09 5.35
N ARG A 39 7.05 -6.93 5.41
CA ARG A 39 7.25 -5.93 6.46
C ARG A 39 6.60 -6.28 7.80
N GLY A 40 5.79 -7.34 7.88
CA GLY A 40 5.11 -7.74 9.10
C GLY A 40 4.11 -6.69 9.59
N VAL A 41 3.42 -5.99 8.68
CA VAL A 41 2.45 -4.96 9.05
C VAL A 41 1.23 -5.61 9.71
N VAL A 42 1.00 -5.26 10.97
CA VAL A 42 -0.11 -5.78 11.78
C VAL A 42 -1.14 -4.71 12.10
N CYS A 43 -2.39 -5.13 12.25
CA CYS A 43 -3.49 -4.27 12.64
C CYS A 43 -3.38 -3.91 14.13
N THR A 44 -3.43 -2.62 14.47
CA THR A 44 -3.39 -2.16 15.87
C THR A 44 -4.63 -2.53 16.69
N LYS A 45 -5.74 -2.89 16.04
CA LYS A 45 -6.99 -3.29 16.73
C LYS A 45 -7.01 -4.76 17.15
N CYS A 46 -6.45 -5.66 16.34
CA CYS A 46 -6.59 -7.11 16.55
C CYS A 46 -5.29 -7.90 16.39
N GLY A 47 -4.17 -7.26 16.03
CA GLY A 47 -2.88 -7.92 15.81
C GLY A 47 -2.79 -8.78 14.54
N SER A 48 -3.88 -8.96 13.78
CA SER A 48 -3.88 -9.71 12.53
C SER A 48 -3.09 -8.98 11.43
N PRO A 49 -2.53 -9.69 10.44
CA PRO A 49 -1.78 -9.07 9.34
C PRO A 49 -2.68 -8.16 8.50
N MET A 50 -2.09 -7.09 7.97
CA MET A 50 -2.77 -6.18 7.05
C MET A 50 -2.54 -6.57 5.60
N VAL A 51 -3.57 -6.38 4.78
CA VAL A 51 -3.57 -6.65 3.34
C VAL A 51 -3.95 -5.38 2.56
N ALA A 52 -3.27 -5.13 1.45
CA ALA A 52 -3.62 -4.11 0.48
C ALA A 52 -4.94 -4.45 -0.23
N ARG A 53 -5.91 -3.54 -0.13
CA ARG A 53 -7.20 -3.61 -0.82
C ARG A 53 -7.42 -2.36 -1.68
N LEU A 54 -8.13 -2.54 -2.78
CA LEU A 54 -8.50 -1.43 -3.68
C LEU A 54 -9.81 -0.79 -3.19
N SER A 55 -9.86 0.54 -3.19
CA SER A 55 -11.08 1.33 -3.01
C SER A 55 -11.22 2.35 -4.15
N ASN A 56 -12.36 3.03 -4.19
CA ASN A 56 -12.59 4.15 -5.12
C ASN A 56 -11.55 5.28 -4.95
N TYR A 57 -10.95 5.41 -3.76
CA TYR A 57 -9.96 6.44 -3.43
C TYR A 57 -8.52 5.96 -3.52
N GLY A 58 -8.29 4.74 -4.00
CA GLY A 58 -6.96 4.14 -4.11
C GLY A 58 -6.76 2.91 -3.23
N VAL A 59 -5.50 2.50 -3.09
CA VAL A 59 -5.11 1.31 -2.33
C VAL A 59 -4.94 1.67 -0.85
N PHE A 60 -5.50 0.85 0.03
CA PHE A 60 -5.37 1.02 1.48
C PHE A 60 -4.99 -0.30 2.15
N ALA A 61 -4.41 -0.23 3.34
CA ALA A 61 -4.15 -1.40 4.16
C ALA A 61 -5.43 -1.72 4.96
N GLY A 62 -6.04 -2.86 4.69
CA GLY A 62 -7.19 -3.40 5.44
C GLY A 62 -6.79 -4.59 6.29
N CYS A 63 -7.46 -4.81 7.40
CA CYS A 63 -7.27 -6.01 8.21
C CYS A 63 -7.62 -7.28 7.41
N SER A 64 -6.79 -8.33 7.52
CA SER A 64 -7.11 -9.64 6.93
C SER A 64 -8.38 -10.26 7.51
N ASN A 65 -8.71 -9.94 8.76
CA ASN A 65 -9.83 -10.52 9.51
C ASN A 65 -11.17 -9.78 9.31
N TYR A 66 -11.29 -8.95 8.27
CA TYR A 66 -12.58 -8.34 7.90
C TYR A 66 -13.57 -9.44 7.46
N PRO A 67 -14.85 -9.43 7.91
CA PRO A 67 -15.59 -8.34 8.54
C PRO A 67 -15.53 -8.28 10.07
N LEU A 68 -14.88 -9.24 10.74
CA LEU A 68 -14.77 -9.28 12.21
C LEU A 68 -13.93 -8.13 12.77
N CYS A 69 -12.99 -7.61 11.97
CA CYS A 69 -12.22 -6.40 12.28
C CYS A 69 -12.27 -5.42 11.10
N ASP A 70 -12.69 -4.19 11.39
CA ASP A 70 -12.80 -3.04 10.47
C ASP A 70 -11.51 -2.20 10.41
N GLY A 71 -10.40 -2.74 10.92
CA GLY A 71 -9.11 -2.06 10.94
C GLY A 71 -8.67 -1.63 9.54
N ARG A 72 -8.42 -0.33 9.38
CA ARG A 72 -7.95 0.29 8.14
C ARG A 72 -6.82 1.26 8.46
N ALA A 73 -5.83 1.31 7.58
CA ALA A 73 -4.72 2.24 7.65
C ALA A 73 -4.32 2.69 6.24
N ASN A 74 -3.65 3.85 6.16
CA ASN A 74 -3.15 4.32 4.88
C ASN A 74 -1.90 3.54 4.52
N VAL A 75 -1.82 3.12 3.27
CA VAL A 75 -0.67 2.33 2.82
C VAL A 75 0.62 3.16 2.80
N LYS A 76 0.50 4.50 2.74
CA LYS A 76 1.61 5.45 2.84
C LYS A 76 2.38 5.35 4.17
N ASP A 77 1.73 4.92 5.24
CA ASP A 77 2.35 4.83 6.56
C ASP A 77 3.35 3.65 6.63
N TYR A 78 3.26 2.72 5.68
CA TYR A 78 4.04 1.49 5.63
C TYR A 78 4.86 1.34 4.34
N ILE A 79 5.09 2.43 3.61
CA ILE A 79 5.91 2.46 2.39
C ILE A 79 7.05 3.45 2.61
#